data_AF-A0AAU7JAZ4-F1
#
_entry.id   AF-A0AAU7JAZ4-F1
#
_cell.length_a   1.000
_cell.length_b   1.000
_cell.length_c   1.000
_cell.angle_alpha   90.00
_cell.angle_beta   90.00
_cell.angle_gamma   90.00
#
_symmetry.space_group_name_H-M   'P 1'
#
loop_
_entity.id
_entity.type
_entity.pdbx_description
1 polymer ?
#
loop_
_entity_poly.entity_id
_entity_poly.type
_entity_poly.pdbx_seq_one_letter_code
_entity_poly.pdbx_strand_id
1 'polypeptide(L)'
;MTRLASSLLIFVALSGAAHACGAERARIYGMTLQYQSAMAQLTQRRLGMGHGVASDSEEAAMEAVRYRALHLDVQRRRAAILELYVAMVGMECEHFDATSLAQTQDRFRALAAEERAYLDFRMGRKTARLDLGD
;
A
#
# COMPACT_ATOMS: atom_id res chain seq x y z
N MET A 1 -56.24 15.75 3.70
CA MET A 1 -55.33 14.72 4.26
C MET A 1 -54.49 14.16 3.13
N THR A 2 -53.18 14.47 3.05
CA THR A 2 -52.15 13.73 2.27
C THR A 2 -50.80 14.45 2.37
N ARG A 3 -50.04 14.21 3.45
CA ARG A 3 -48.61 14.53 3.58
C ARG A 3 -47.94 13.43 4.41
N LEU A 4 -47.74 12.24 3.83
CA LEU A 4 -47.09 11.11 4.53
C LEU A 4 -46.21 10.22 3.62
N ALA A 5 -45.87 10.66 2.40
CA ALA A 5 -45.12 9.84 1.45
C ALA A 5 -43.59 10.14 1.37
N SER A 6 -43.10 11.21 2.00
CA SER A 6 -41.71 11.66 1.79
C SER A 6 -40.68 11.16 2.82
N SER A 7 -41.09 10.48 3.89
CA SER A 7 -40.16 10.06 4.96
C SER A 7 -39.52 8.68 4.75
N LEU A 8 -40.10 7.80 3.92
CA LEU A 8 -39.57 6.44 3.73
C LEU A 8 -38.36 6.38 2.78
N LEU A 9 -38.24 7.31 1.83
CA LEU A 9 -37.16 7.28 0.83
C LEU A 9 -35.79 7.66 1.41
N ILE A 10 -35.77 8.46 2.48
CA ILE A 10 -34.52 8.90 3.13
C ILE A 10 -33.88 7.75 3.93
N PHE A 11 -34.68 6.90 4.57
CA PHE A 11 -34.17 5.76 5.35
C PHE A 11 -33.54 4.67 4.49
N VAL A 12 -34.06 4.42 3.28
CA VAL A 12 -33.52 3.39 2.38
C VAL A 12 -32.16 3.81 1.82
N ALA A 13 -32.01 5.08 1.44
CA ALA A 13 -30.74 5.62 0.94
C ALA A 13 -29.64 5.63 2.02
N LEU A 14 -29.98 6.05 3.24
CA LEU A 14 -29.06 6.06 4.38
C LEU A 14 -28.64 4.64 4.80
N SER A 15 -29.57 3.68 4.75
CA SER A 15 -29.28 2.28 5.10
C SER A 15 -28.37 1.61 4.06
N GLY A 16 -28.55 1.91 2.77
CA GLY A 16 -27.70 1.41 1.69
C GLY A 16 -26.26 1.95 1.77
N ALA A 17 -26.11 3.26 2.01
CA ALA A 17 -24.80 3.88 2.22
C ALA A 17 -24.10 3.36 3.47
N ALA A 18 -24.82 3.18 4.59
CA ALA A 18 -24.24 2.64 5.82
C ALA A 18 -23.72 1.19 5.65
N HIS A 19 -24.47 0.32 4.96
CA HIS A 19 -24.02 -1.04 4.66
C HIS A 19 -22.83 -1.07 3.70
N ALA A 20 -22.83 -0.22 2.66
CA ALA A 20 -21.71 -0.09 1.74
C ALA A 20 -20.43 0.39 2.45
N CYS A 21 -20.55 1.40 3.32
CA CYS A 21 -19.44 1.87 4.14
C CYS A 21 -18.94 0.81 5.13
N GLY A 22 -19.83 0.00 5.71
CA GLY A 22 -19.44 -1.11 6.58
C GLY A 22 -18.58 -2.15 5.86
N ALA A 23 -18.99 -2.57 4.66
CA ALA A 23 -18.25 -3.53 3.84
C ALA A 23 -16.88 -2.98 3.40
N GLU A 24 -16.84 -1.73 2.94
CA GLU A 24 -15.59 -1.10 2.49
C GLU A 24 -14.64 -0.78 3.66
N ARG A 25 -15.15 -0.44 4.85
CA ARG A 25 -14.35 -0.35 6.09
C ARG A 25 -13.68 -1.68 6.40
N ALA A 26 -14.42 -2.79 6.40
CA ALA A 26 -13.82 -4.11 6.66
C ALA A 26 -12.74 -4.45 5.62
N ARG A 27 -12.99 -4.13 4.35
CA ARG A 27 -12.05 -4.37 3.25
C ARG A 27 -10.78 -3.56 3.39
N ILE A 28 -10.87 -2.26 3.70
CA ILE A 28 -9.70 -1.40 3.84
C ILE A 28 -8.86 -1.78 5.07
N TYR A 29 -9.49 -2.18 6.19
CA TYR A 29 -8.76 -2.71 7.34
C TYR A 29 -8.00 -4.00 6.99
N GLY A 30 -8.67 -4.94 6.32
CA GLY A 30 -8.05 -6.18 5.87
C GLY A 30 -6.85 -5.92 4.94
N MET A 31 -7.00 -5.05 3.95
CA MET A 31 -5.90 -4.69 3.05
C MET A 31 -4.76 -3.95 3.75
N THR A 32 -5.08 -3.09 4.72
CA THR A 32 -4.08 -2.36 5.51
C THR A 32 -3.23 -3.32 6.35
N LEU A 33 -3.85 -4.33 6.98
CA LEU A 33 -3.12 -5.37 7.72
C LEU A 33 -2.21 -6.19 6.79
N GLN A 34 -2.70 -6.57 5.62
CA GLN A 34 -1.89 -7.30 4.65
C GLN A 34 -0.72 -6.44 4.13
N TYR A 35 -0.95 -5.15 3.89
CA TYR A 35 0.09 -4.18 3.54
C TYR A 35 1.15 -4.06 4.64
N GLN A 36 0.74 -3.92 5.91
CA GLN A 36 1.66 -3.86 7.04
C GLN A 36 2.51 -5.12 7.17
N SER A 37 1.92 -6.31 6.96
CA SER A 37 2.66 -7.57 6.93
C SER A 37 3.69 -7.62 5.79
N ALA A 38 3.31 -7.21 4.58
CA ALA A 38 4.23 -7.15 3.44
C ALA A 38 5.37 -6.15 3.68
N MET A 39 5.08 -5.00 4.29
CA MET A 39 6.08 -4.00 4.69
C MET A 39 7.05 -4.53 5.75
N ALA A 40 6.55 -5.28 6.74
CA ALA A 40 7.39 -5.90 7.76
C ALA A 40 8.36 -6.92 7.13
N GLN A 41 7.86 -7.77 6.22
CA GLN A 41 8.70 -8.71 5.46
C GLN A 41 9.74 -7.99 4.60
N LEU A 42 9.36 -6.89 3.95
CA LEU A 42 10.26 -6.09 3.11
C LEU A 42 11.38 -5.48 3.96
N THR A 43 11.03 -4.97 5.14
CA THR A 43 11.97 -4.41 6.12
C THR A 43 12.91 -5.47 6.67
N GLN A 44 12.39 -6.64 7.04
CA GLN A 44 13.19 -7.76 7.53
C GLN A 44 14.20 -8.21 6.48
N ARG A 45 13.78 -8.37 5.22
CA ARG A 45 14.69 -8.71 4.11
C ARG A 45 15.72 -7.61 3.85
N ARG A 46 15.32 -6.33 3.93
CA ARG A 46 16.25 -5.19 3.87
C ARG A 46 17.34 -5.26 4.92
N LEU A 47 17.00 -5.63 6.15
CA LEU A 47 17.96 -5.82 7.26
C LEU A 47 18.83 -7.07 7.05
N GLY A 48 18.24 -8.20 6.64
CA GLY A 48 18.96 -9.44 6.34
C GLY A 48 19.98 -9.28 5.21
N MET A 49 19.66 -8.49 4.19
CA MET A 49 20.61 -8.10 3.15
C MET A 49 21.75 -7.19 3.69
N GLY A 50 21.53 -6.43 4.77
CA GLY A 50 22.55 -5.56 5.38
C GLY A 50 23.72 -6.31 6.03
N HIS A 51 23.49 -7.54 6.48
CA HIS A 51 24.49 -8.36 7.16
C HIS A 51 25.03 -9.46 6.23
N GLY A 52 26.06 -9.11 5.46
CA GLY A 52 27.14 -10.03 5.09
C GLY A 52 26.76 -11.35 4.42
N VAL A 53 25.80 -11.37 3.49
CA VAL A 53 25.65 -12.54 2.61
C VAL A 53 26.76 -12.50 1.55
N ALA A 54 27.94 -12.96 1.96
CA ALA A 54 28.94 -13.54 1.07
C ALA A 54 28.46 -14.96 0.73
N SER A 55 27.37 -15.07 -0.02
CA SER A 55 26.95 -16.34 -0.60
C SER A 55 26.91 -16.22 -2.11
N ASP A 56 27.08 -17.37 -2.75
CA ASP A 56 27.26 -17.55 -4.18
C ASP A 56 26.36 -16.61 -5.00
N SER A 57 26.92 -16.11 -6.11
CA SER A 57 26.29 -15.06 -6.93
C SER A 57 24.82 -15.33 -7.30
N GLU A 58 24.43 -16.60 -7.39
CA GLU A 58 23.07 -17.06 -7.64
C GLU A 58 22.10 -16.82 -6.47
N GLU A 59 22.48 -17.13 -5.23
CA GLU A 59 21.62 -16.91 -4.07
C GLU A 59 21.40 -15.41 -3.83
N ALA A 60 22.45 -14.60 -4.01
CA ALA A 60 22.35 -13.15 -3.95
C ALA A 60 21.48 -12.57 -5.08
N ALA A 61 21.46 -13.20 -6.26
CA ALA A 61 20.57 -12.81 -7.36
C ALA A 61 19.11 -13.20 -7.06
N MET A 62 18.87 -14.42 -6.61
CA MET A 62 17.55 -14.89 -6.20
C MET A 62 16.94 -14.05 -5.08
N GLU A 63 17.73 -13.65 -4.08
CA GLU A 63 17.25 -12.80 -3.00
C GLU A 63 16.89 -11.39 -3.50
N ALA A 64 17.64 -10.84 -4.45
CA ALA A 64 17.30 -9.58 -5.10
C ALA A 64 15.97 -9.69 -5.89
N VAL A 65 15.73 -10.82 -6.58
CA VAL A 65 14.45 -11.08 -7.26
C VAL A 65 13.30 -11.16 -6.26
N ARG A 66 13.47 -11.90 -5.15
CA ARG A 66 12.45 -11.98 -4.08
C ARG A 66 12.15 -10.63 -3.47
N TYR A 67 13.18 -9.83 -3.19
CA TYR A 67 13.02 -8.48 -2.67
C TYR A 67 12.24 -7.60 -3.65
N ARG A 68 12.60 -7.62 -4.94
CA ARG A 68 11.89 -6.85 -5.98
C ARG A 68 10.43 -7.29 -6.12
N ALA A 69 10.15 -8.60 -6.09
CA ALA A 69 8.79 -9.12 -6.15
C ALA A 69 7.95 -8.63 -4.96
N LEU A 70 8.50 -8.68 -3.75
CA LEU A 70 7.83 -8.17 -2.55
C LEU A 70 7.62 -6.65 -2.59
N HIS A 71 8.60 -5.90 -3.11
CA HIS A 71 8.46 -4.46 -3.29
C HIS A 71 7.33 -4.11 -4.28
N LEU A 72 7.21 -4.83 -5.39
CA LEU A 72 6.09 -4.67 -6.32
C LEU A 72 4.75 -5.02 -5.67
N ASP A 73 4.71 -6.05 -4.82
CA ASP A 73 3.51 -6.41 -4.07
C ASP A 73 3.06 -5.29 -3.13
N VAL A 74 4.00 -4.70 -2.38
CA VAL A 74 3.77 -3.51 -1.54
C VAL A 74 3.21 -2.34 -2.35
N GLN A 75 3.78 -2.06 -3.54
CA GLN A 75 3.29 -1.00 -4.42
C GLN A 75 1.85 -1.25 -4.89
N ARG A 76 1.52 -2.48 -5.29
CA ARG A 76 0.15 -2.84 -5.71
C ARG A 76 -0.85 -2.68 -4.57
N ARG A 77 -0.48 -3.14 -3.36
CA ARG A 77 -1.34 -2.99 -2.16
C ARG A 77 -1.57 -1.52 -1.81
N ARG A 78 -0.55 -0.69 -1.91
CA ARG A 78 -0.63 0.76 -1.70
C ARG A 78 -1.63 1.41 -2.67
N ALA A 79 -1.54 1.07 -3.95
CA ALA A 79 -2.47 1.56 -4.97
C ALA A 79 -3.92 1.12 -4.68
N ALA A 80 -4.12 -0.16 -4.38
CA ALA A 80 -5.44 -0.68 -4.02
C ALA A 80 -6.03 0.02 -2.78
N ILE A 81 -5.22 0.28 -1.74
CA ILE A 81 -5.68 1.01 -0.54
C ILE A 81 -6.14 2.42 -0.91
N LEU A 82 -5.42 3.13 -1.78
CA LEU A 82 -5.82 4.46 -2.23
C LEU A 82 -7.10 4.43 -3.04
N GLU A 83 -7.28 3.45 -3.93
CA GLU A 83 -8.52 3.28 -4.70
C GLU A 83 -9.72 3.06 -3.77
N LEU A 84 -9.57 2.25 -2.71
CA LEU A 84 -10.62 2.10 -1.70
C LEU A 84 -10.89 3.39 -0.93
N TYR A 85 -9.83 4.12 -0.53
CA TYR A 85 -9.99 5.41 0.14
C TYR A 85 -10.78 6.40 -0.74
N VAL A 86 -10.49 6.46 -2.04
CA VAL A 86 -11.23 7.30 -3.01
C VAL A 86 -12.70 6.88 -3.08
N ALA A 87 -12.98 5.57 -3.16
CA ALA A 87 -14.35 5.06 -3.18
C ALA A 87 -15.12 5.43 -1.89
N MET A 88 -14.48 5.27 -0.72
CA MET A 88 -15.06 5.59 0.58
C MET A 88 -15.34 7.08 0.76
N VAL A 89 -14.48 7.96 0.24
CA VAL A 89 -14.75 9.41 0.17
C VAL A 89 -15.95 9.69 -0.74
N GLY A 90 -16.03 9.05 -1.91
CA GLY A 90 -17.14 9.21 -2.85
C GLY A 90 -18.49 8.69 -2.33
N MET A 91 -18.48 7.76 -1.37
CA MET A 91 -19.67 7.27 -0.66
C MET A 91 -19.98 8.06 0.62
N GLU A 92 -19.20 9.10 0.92
CA GLU A 92 -19.34 9.92 2.13
C GLU A 92 -19.26 9.08 3.43
N CYS A 93 -18.41 8.05 3.43
CA CYS A 93 -18.23 7.22 4.61
C CYS A 93 -17.63 8.04 5.76
N GLU A 94 -18.24 7.96 6.95
CA GLU A 94 -17.76 8.66 8.14
C GLU A 94 -16.28 8.32 8.41
N HIS A 95 -15.49 9.34 8.77
CA HIS A 95 -14.02 9.32 8.92
C HIS A 95 -13.19 9.22 7.64
N PHE A 96 -13.82 9.18 6.46
CA PHE A 96 -13.15 9.21 5.16
C PHE A 96 -13.55 10.49 4.43
N ASP A 97 -12.59 11.39 4.29
CA ASP A 97 -12.79 12.69 3.63
C ASP A 97 -11.63 13.02 2.68
N ALA A 98 -11.78 14.11 1.93
CA ALA A 98 -10.74 14.56 0.99
C ALA A 98 -9.41 14.86 1.69
N THR A 99 -9.43 15.31 2.95
CA THR A 99 -8.24 15.68 3.71
C THR A 99 -7.43 14.43 4.10
N SER A 100 -8.10 13.45 4.69
CA SER A 100 -7.52 12.15 5.06
C SER A 100 -7.03 11.37 3.84
N LEU A 101 -7.73 11.46 2.69
CA LEU A 101 -7.23 10.93 1.43
C LEU A 101 -5.93 11.60 1.00
N ALA A 102 -5.86 12.93 0.99
CA ALA A 102 -4.66 13.68 0.59
C ALA A 102 -3.47 13.35 1.51
N GLN A 103 -3.68 13.30 2.83
CA GLN A 103 -2.66 12.89 3.80
C GLN A 103 -2.16 11.47 3.55
N THR A 104 -3.07 10.54 3.24
CA THR A 104 -2.71 9.14 2.92
C THR A 104 -1.88 9.07 1.64
N GLN A 105 -2.26 9.81 0.60
CA GLN A 105 -1.50 9.92 -0.64
C GLN A 105 -0.09 10.47 -0.40
N ASP A 106 0.05 11.55 0.38
CA ASP A 106 1.35 12.14 0.73
C ASP A 106 2.25 11.16 1.48
N ARG A 107 1.69 10.48 2.49
CA ARG A 107 2.43 9.47 3.25
C ARG A 107 2.91 8.33 2.35
N PHE A 108 2.05 7.88 1.45
CA PHE A 108 2.36 6.81 0.51
C PHE A 108 3.40 7.22 -0.55
N ARG A 109 3.38 8.49 -1.00
CA ARG A 109 4.42 9.05 -1.87
C ARG A 109 5.77 9.12 -1.16
N ALA A 110 5.82 9.57 0.09
CA ALA A 110 7.05 9.62 0.88
C ALA A 110 7.66 8.23 1.06
N LEU A 111 6.86 7.24 1.47
CA LEU A 111 7.31 5.85 1.62
C LEU A 111 7.82 5.26 0.29
N ALA A 112 7.15 5.54 -0.82
CA ALA A 112 7.59 5.09 -2.15
C ALA A 112 8.97 5.65 -2.52
N ALA A 113 9.23 6.92 -2.18
CA ALA A 113 10.52 7.56 -2.44
C ALA A 113 11.64 6.92 -1.61
N GLU A 114 11.40 6.66 -0.32
CA GLU A 114 12.35 5.98 0.56
C GLU A 114 12.71 4.57 0.06
N GLU A 115 11.70 3.80 -0.38
CA GLU A 115 11.90 2.44 -0.89
C GLU A 115 12.69 2.41 -2.20
N ARG A 116 12.40 3.32 -3.14
CA ARG A 116 13.14 3.44 -4.41
C ARG A 116 14.59 3.83 -4.16
N ALA A 117 14.82 4.82 -3.30
CA ALA A 117 16.18 5.25 -2.95
C ALA A 117 17.02 4.08 -2.40
N TYR A 118 16.41 3.20 -1.60
CA TYR A 118 17.09 1.98 -1.12
C TYR A 118 17.45 1.01 -2.24
N LEU A 119 16.52 0.77 -3.17
CA LEU A 119 16.76 -0.09 -4.34
C LEU A 119 17.87 0.46 -5.22
N ASP A 120 17.83 1.76 -5.55
CA ASP A 120 18.81 2.42 -6.41
C ASP A 120 20.21 2.37 -5.80
N PHE A 121 20.34 2.70 -4.51
CA PHE A 121 21.61 2.66 -3.78
C PHE A 121 22.24 1.26 -3.75
N ARG A 122 21.42 0.20 -3.65
CA ARG A 122 21.90 -1.17 -3.50
C ARG A 122 22.14 -1.88 -4.84
N MET A 123 21.31 -1.61 -5.84
CA MET A 123 21.46 -2.13 -7.19
C MET A 123 22.53 -1.37 -7.98
N GLY A 124 22.64 -0.05 -7.79
CA GLY A 124 23.68 0.79 -8.42
C GLY A 124 25.10 0.53 -7.89
N ARG A 125 25.25 0.03 -6.66
CA ARG A 125 26.56 -0.40 -6.13
C ARG A 125 27.09 -1.69 -6.78
N LYS A 126 26.22 -2.53 -7.37
CA LYS A 126 26.66 -3.73 -8.08
C LYS A 126 27.16 -3.42 -9.49
N THR A 127 26.58 -2.44 -10.19
CA THR A 127 27.06 -2.02 -11.52
C THR A 127 28.42 -1.33 -11.44
N ALA A 128 28.63 -0.42 -10.49
CA ALA A 128 29.91 0.27 -10.34
C ALA A 128 31.10 -0.62 -9.91
N ARG A 129 30.85 -1.81 -9.35
CA ARG A 129 31.91 -2.75 -8.95
C ARG A 129 32.33 -3.72 -10.06
N LEU A 130 31.52 -3.84 -11.12
CA LEU A 130 31.84 -4.65 -12.29
C LEU A 130 32.70 -3.88 -13.32
N ASP A 131 32.70 -2.54 -13.26
CA ASP A 131 33.48 -1.67 -14.16
C ASP A 131 34.88 -1.29 -13.64
N LEU A 132 35.34 -1.87 -12.52
CA LEU A 132 36.67 -1.62 -11.93
C LEU A 132 37.59 -2.86 -11.96
N GLY A 133 37.29 -3.82 -12.85
CA GLY A 133 38.12 -4.98 -13.10
C GLY A 133 38.77 -4.90 -14.48
N ASP A 134 39.78 -4.03 -14.62
CA ASP A 134 40.85 -4.14 -15.61
C ASP A 134 42.18 -4.26 -14.86
#